data_AF-A0A2V5XZT0-F1
#
_entry.id   AF-A0A2V5XZT0-F1
#
_cell.length_a   1.000
_cell.length_b   1.000
_cell.length_c   1.000
_cell.angle_alpha   90.00
_cell.angle_beta   90.00
_cell.angle_gamma   90.00
#
_symmetry.space_group_name_H-M   'P 1'
#
loop_
_entity.id
_entity.type
_entity.pdbx_description
1 polymer ?
#
loop_
_entity_poly.entity_id
_entity_poly.type
_entity_poly.pdbx_seq_one_letter_code
_entity_poly.pdbx_strand_id
1 'polypeptide(L)'
;EKCTFCVQRIEEAKIAALARAGASPDTLIPRDSFTTACAQACPTEAIVFGDIKDPESRVSKMKQQDRNYRILEYLNVVPRVSYLARIRNPNPKMPDAENIGIATFEEKSA
;
A
#
# COMPACT_ATOMS: atom_id res chain seq x y z
N GLU A 1 -14.99 10.77 12.75
CA GLU A 1 -13.53 10.62 12.50
C GLU A 1 -13.31 9.64 11.35
N LYS A 2 -12.16 9.67 10.67
CA LYS A 2 -11.78 8.73 9.59
C LYS A 2 -10.26 8.57 9.52
N CYS A 3 -9.77 7.60 8.75
CA CYS A 3 -8.34 7.51 8.42
C CYS A 3 -7.87 8.78 7.66
N THR A 4 -6.82 9.40 8.17
CA THR A 4 -6.17 10.59 7.60
C THR A 4 -4.75 10.31 7.10
N PHE A 5 -4.37 9.02 6.99
CA PHE A 5 -2.98 8.59 6.72
C PHE A 5 -1.95 9.17 7.69
N CYS A 6 -2.33 9.26 8.96
CA CYS A 6 -1.48 9.84 10.01
C CYS A 6 -0.98 11.24 9.63
N VAL A 7 -1.90 12.14 9.23
CA VAL A 7 -1.58 13.52 8.84
C VAL A 7 -0.67 14.22 9.85
N GLN A 8 -0.82 13.95 11.14
CA GLN A 8 0.07 14.43 12.20
C GLN A 8 1.55 14.09 11.94
N ARG A 9 1.86 12.85 11.57
CA ARG A 9 3.23 12.40 11.26
C ARG A 9 3.73 12.99 9.94
N ILE A 10 2.83 13.18 8.98
CA ILE A 10 3.17 13.83 7.70
C ILE A 10 3.57 15.30 7.94
N GLU A 11 2.77 16.03 8.73
CA GLU A 11 3.06 17.43 9.03
C GLU A 11 4.32 17.57 9.89
N GLU A 12 4.52 16.70 10.89
CA GLU A 12 5.78 16.64 11.65
C GLU A 12 7.00 16.45 10.73
N ALA A 13 6.92 15.51 9.78
CA ALA A 13 7.99 15.26 8.81
C ALA A 13 8.24 16.45 7.88
N LYS A 14 7.17 17.13 7.41
CA LYS A 14 7.27 18.36 6.62
C LYS A 14 7.94 19.48 7.39
N ILE A 15 7.50 19.73 8.63
CA ILE A 15 8.07 20.76 9.50
C ILE A 15 9.55 20.47 9.76
N ALA A 16 9.91 19.21 10.04
CA ALA A 16 11.29 18.81 10.24
C ALA A 16 12.16 18.99 8.98
N ALA A 17 11.61 18.68 7.79
CA ALA A 17 12.30 18.90 6.52
C ALA A 17 12.52 20.40 6.25
N LEU A 18 11.49 21.24 6.46
CA LEU A 18 11.59 22.70 6.33
C LEU A 18 12.60 23.30 7.31
N ALA A 19 12.58 22.86 8.58
CA ALA A 19 13.53 23.33 9.59
C ALA A 19 14.98 22.96 9.23
N ARG A 20 15.20 21.78 8.65
CA ARG A 20 16.52 21.35 8.16
C ARG A 20 16.97 22.17 6.94
N ALA A 21 16.06 22.48 6.03
CA ALA A 21 16.34 23.22 4.82
C ALA A 21 16.76 24.68 5.11
N GLY A 22 16.15 25.31 6.12
CA GLY A 22 16.38 26.73 6.41
C GLY A 22 15.97 27.60 5.22
N ALA A 23 16.91 28.35 4.65
CA ALA A 23 16.70 29.16 3.45
C ALA A 23 16.94 28.39 2.13
N SER A 24 17.37 27.13 2.21
CA SER A 24 17.57 26.28 1.03
C SER A 24 16.24 25.90 0.38
N PRO A 25 16.18 25.75 -0.96
CA PRO A 25 15.01 25.18 -1.63
C PRO A 25 14.81 23.68 -1.36
N ASP A 26 15.78 22.99 -0.74
CA ASP A 26 15.74 21.55 -0.48
C ASP A 26 14.82 21.19 0.70
N THR A 27 13.52 21.22 0.42
CA THR A 27 12.43 20.96 1.39
C THR A 27 11.87 19.55 1.30
N LEU A 28 12.55 18.67 0.55
CA LEU A 28 12.09 17.32 0.31
C LEU A 28 12.18 16.49 1.59
N ILE A 29 11.10 15.79 1.89
CA ILE A 29 11.09 14.82 2.97
C ILE A 29 11.94 13.62 2.53
N PRO A 30 12.97 13.22 3.29
CA PRO A 30 13.79 12.08 2.91
C PRO A 30 12.94 10.81 2.80
N ARG A 31 13.26 9.97 1.80
CA ARG A 31 12.61 8.67 1.60
C ARG A 31 12.67 7.85 2.89
N ASP A 32 11.56 7.16 3.19
CA ASP A 32 11.43 6.25 4.33
C ASP A 32 11.78 6.87 5.71
N SER A 33 11.80 8.22 5.82
CA SER A 33 12.11 8.93 7.07
C SER A 33 11.03 8.75 8.15
N PHE A 34 9.80 8.46 7.74
CA PHE A 34 8.71 8.12 8.64
C PHE A 34 7.73 7.17 7.94
N THR A 35 6.85 6.56 8.73
CA THR A 35 5.74 5.75 8.23
C THR A 35 4.48 5.95 9.07
N THR A 36 3.34 5.49 8.59
CA THR A 36 2.06 5.58 9.31
C THR A 36 2.03 4.60 10.49
N ALA A 37 1.18 4.88 11.49
CA ALA A 37 1.08 4.05 12.68
C ALA A 37 0.70 2.60 12.35
N CYS A 38 -0.24 2.40 11.41
CA CYS A 38 -0.64 1.05 10.98
C CYS A 38 0.44 0.31 10.21
N ALA A 39 1.24 1.00 9.39
CA ALA A 39 2.38 0.39 8.71
C ALA A 39 3.51 0.01 9.69
N GLN A 40 3.81 0.89 10.66
CA GLN A 40 4.79 0.62 11.70
C GLN A 40 4.39 -0.55 12.62
N ALA A 41 3.09 -0.65 12.96
CA ALA A 41 2.58 -1.67 13.86
C ALA A 41 2.46 -3.06 13.19
N CYS A 42 2.50 -3.14 11.86
CA CYS A 42 2.28 -4.38 11.14
C CYS A 42 3.57 -5.22 11.07
N PRO A 43 3.67 -6.35 11.77
CA PRO A 43 4.90 -7.15 11.81
C PRO A 43 5.21 -7.83 10.48
N THR A 44 4.19 -8.05 9.64
CA THR A 44 4.33 -8.66 8.32
C THR A 44 4.59 -7.64 7.21
N GLU A 45 4.68 -6.35 7.56
CA GLU A 45 4.86 -5.23 6.62
C GLU A 45 3.85 -5.19 5.46
N ALA A 46 2.61 -5.61 5.73
CA ALA A 46 1.55 -5.67 4.73
C ALA A 46 1.13 -4.29 4.20
N ILE A 47 1.35 -3.24 4.98
CA ILE A 47 0.98 -1.87 4.62
C ILE A 47 2.24 -1.09 4.30
N VAL A 48 2.26 -0.47 3.11
CA VAL A 48 3.39 0.34 2.64
C VAL A 48 2.91 1.74 2.35
N PHE A 49 3.58 2.70 2.98
CA PHE A 49 3.29 4.12 2.85
C PHE A 49 4.52 4.84 2.28
N GLY A 50 4.30 5.85 1.46
CA GLY A 50 5.38 6.62 0.84
C GLY A 50 4.87 7.60 -0.21
N ASP A 51 5.81 8.28 -0.87
CA ASP A 51 5.50 9.19 -1.97
C ASP A 51 5.40 8.43 -3.31
N ILE A 52 4.26 8.56 -3.98
CA ILE A 52 4.01 7.97 -5.30
C ILE A 52 4.69 8.74 -6.44
N LYS A 53 5.09 10.00 -6.21
CA LYS A 53 5.81 10.79 -7.20
C LYS A 53 7.27 10.37 -7.31
N ASP A 54 7.83 9.79 -6.24
CA ASP A 54 9.16 9.22 -6.23
C ASP A 54 9.12 7.81 -6.85
N PRO A 55 9.69 7.58 -8.05
CA PRO A 55 9.64 6.28 -8.73
C PRO A 55 10.43 5.20 -7.97
N GLU A 56 11.41 5.61 -7.17
CA GLU A 56 12.27 4.70 -6.42
C GLU A 56 11.66 4.30 -5.06
N SER A 57 10.54 4.90 -4.67
CA SER A 57 9.85 4.58 -3.42
C SER A 57 9.26 3.17 -3.45
N ARG A 58 9.17 2.54 -2.28
CA ARG A 58 8.61 1.20 -2.12
C ARG A 58 7.15 1.14 -2.58
N VAL A 59 6.37 2.20 -2.35
CA VAL A 59 4.97 2.27 -2.79
C VAL A 59 4.83 2.36 -4.31
N SER A 60 5.69 3.13 -4.99
CA SER A 60 5.69 3.24 -6.45
C SER A 60 5.97 1.89 -7.10
N LYS A 61 6.99 1.18 -6.60
CA LYS A 61 7.34 -0.18 -7.06
C LYS A 61 6.22 -1.20 -6.78
N MET A 62 5.59 -1.15 -5.61
CA MET A 62 4.48 -2.05 -5.28
C MET A 62 3.23 -1.82 -6.13
N LYS A 63 2.93 -0.56 -6.47
CA LYS A 63 1.78 -0.22 -7.32
C LYS A 63 1.95 -0.67 -8.78
N GLN A 64 3.18 -0.91 -9.23
CA GLN A 64 3.49 -1.42 -10.56
C GLN A 64 3.37 -2.95 -10.67
N GLN A 65 3.19 -3.67 -9.55
CA GLN A 65 3.02 -5.12 -9.60
C GLN A 65 1.71 -5.51 -10.28
N ASP A 66 1.72 -6.59 -11.06
CA ASP A 66 0.53 -7.13 -11.75
C ASP A 66 -0.63 -7.49 -10.80
N ARG A 67 -0.30 -7.74 -9.53
CA ARG A 67 -1.27 -8.06 -8.47
C ARG A 67 -1.99 -6.84 -7.91
N ASN A 68 -1.58 -5.64 -8.29
CA ASN A 68 -2.14 -4.40 -7.76
C ASN A 68 -3.53 -4.15 -8.34
N TYR A 69 -4.52 -3.96 -7.46
CA TYR A 69 -5.87 -3.61 -7.85
C TYR A 69 -6.46 -2.56 -6.92
N ARG A 70 -7.45 -1.83 -7.43
CA ARG A 70 -8.21 -0.83 -6.68
C ARG A 70 -9.59 -1.38 -6.35
N ILE A 71 -10.03 -1.14 -5.13
CA ILE A 71 -11.36 -1.57 -4.67
C ILE A 71 -12.41 -0.72 -5.38
N LEU A 72 -13.42 -1.39 -5.95
CA LEU A 72 -14.55 -0.77 -6.66
C LEU A 72 -14.13 0.16 -7.81
N GLU A 73 -13.19 -0.29 -8.64
CA GLU A 73 -12.64 0.52 -9.73
C GLU A 73 -13.70 1.00 -10.74
N TYR A 74 -14.77 0.21 -10.93
CA TYR A 74 -15.89 0.58 -11.81
C TYR A 74 -16.62 1.87 -11.40
N LEU A 75 -16.49 2.31 -10.14
CA LEU A 75 -17.05 3.58 -9.66
C LEU A 75 -16.17 4.79 -9.99
N ASN A 76 -14.96 4.58 -10.52
CA ASN A 76 -13.99 5.63 -10.87
C ASN A 76 -13.71 6.63 -9.73
N VAL A 77 -13.64 6.16 -8.49
CA VAL A 77 -13.35 6.99 -7.30
C VAL A 77 -11.86 7.27 -7.09
N VAL A 78 -11.00 6.66 -7.91
CA VAL A 78 -9.53 6.85 -7.94
C VAL A 78 -8.89 6.83 -6.54
N PRO A 79 -9.10 5.77 -5.74
CA PRO A 79 -8.66 5.73 -4.34
C PRO A 79 -7.13 5.71 -4.25
N ARG A 80 -6.54 6.42 -3.28
CA ARG A 80 -5.07 6.43 -3.12
C ARG A 80 -4.51 5.10 -2.60
N VAL A 81 -5.30 4.38 -1.81
CA VAL A 81 -5.00 3.01 -1.37
C VAL A 81 -5.30 2.04 -2.50
N SER A 82 -4.38 1.11 -2.74
CA SER A 82 -4.58 -0.05 -3.59
C SER A 82 -4.08 -1.28 -2.86
N TYR A 83 -4.51 -2.46 -3.30
CA TYR A 83 -4.26 -3.72 -2.63
C TYR A 83 -3.53 -4.67 -3.56
N LEU A 84 -2.78 -5.61 -2.98
CA LEU A 84 -2.17 -6.71 -3.73
C LEU A 84 -3.04 -7.96 -3.58
N ALA A 85 -3.38 -8.59 -4.69
CA ALA A 85 -4.18 -9.81 -4.72
C ALA A 85 -3.51 -10.92 -3.88
N ARG A 86 -4.29 -11.65 -3.06
CA ARG A 86 -3.76 -12.74 -2.21
C ARG A 86 -3.51 -13.99 -3.05
N ILE A 87 -2.27 -14.49 -3.04
CA ILE A 87 -1.90 -15.77 -3.65
C ILE A 87 -1.89 -16.84 -2.55
N ARG A 88 -2.67 -17.92 -2.72
CA ARG A 88 -2.80 -18.99 -1.71
C ARG A 88 -1.87 -20.20 -1.93
N ASN A 89 -1.24 -20.31 -3.11
CA ASN A 89 -0.28 -21.35 -3.50
C ASN A 89 -0.67 -22.77 -3.01
N PRO A 90 -1.79 -23.35 -3.50
CA PRO A 90 -2.27 -24.65 -3.04
C PRO A 90 -1.34 -25.79 -3.45
N ASN A 91 -1.19 -26.79 -2.60
CA ASN A 91 -0.47 -28.02 -2.92
C ASN A 91 -1.34 -28.92 -3.81
N PRO A 92 -0.92 -29.29 -5.03
CA PRO A 92 -1.73 -30.09 -5.95
C PRO A 92 -2.11 -31.48 -5.43
N LYS A 93 -1.41 -32.01 -4.43
CA LYS A 93 -1.67 -33.34 -3.86
C LYS A 93 -2.79 -33.33 -2.80
N MET A 94 -3.33 -32.18 -2.42
CA MET A 94 -4.40 -32.13 -1.42
C MET A 94 -5.78 -32.39 -2.04
N PRO A 95 -6.68 -33.13 -1.35
CA PRO A 95 -8.01 -33.47 -1.87
C PRO A 95 -8.89 -32.25 -2.23
N ASP A 96 -8.61 -31.09 -1.63
CA ASP A 96 -9.37 -29.84 -1.78
C ASP A 96 -8.57 -28.75 -2.52
N ALA A 97 -7.42 -29.08 -3.13
CA ALA A 97 -6.50 -28.12 -3.73
C ALA A 97 -7.17 -27.18 -4.76
N GLU A 98 -8.10 -27.72 -5.56
CA GLU A 98 -8.83 -26.97 -6.57
C GLU A 98 -9.84 -25.97 -5.99
N ASN A 99 -10.22 -26.12 -4.73
CA ASN A 99 -11.19 -25.26 -4.06
C ASN A 99 -10.52 -24.11 -3.29
N ILE A 100 -9.18 -24.09 -3.23
CA ILE A 100 -8.42 -23.09 -2.47
C ILE A 100 -8.34 -21.79 -3.27
N GLY A 101 -9.09 -20.78 -2.84
CA GLY A 101 -9.03 -19.42 -3.41
C GLY A 101 -10.28 -18.98 -4.14
N ILE A 102 -11.26 -19.87 -4.30
CA ILE A 102 -12.58 -19.58 -4.83
C ILE A 102 -13.36 -18.73 -3.83
N ALA A 103 -13.98 -17.63 -4.28
CA ALA A 103 -14.78 -16.77 -3.42
C ALA A 103 -16.16 -17.40 -3.15
N THR A 104 -16.74 -18.06 -4.16
CA THR A 104 -18.00 -18.80 -4.11
C THR A 104 -17.94 -20.08 -4.98
N PHE A 105 -18.47 -21.20 -4.50
CA PHE A 105 -18.40 -22.49 -5.22
C PHE A 105 -19.06 -22.47 -6.62
N GLU A 106 -19.88 -21.45 -6.93
CA GLU A 106 -20.51 -21.23 -8.23
C GLU A 106 -19.54 -20.74 -9.32
N GLU A 107 -18.44 -20.06 -8.97
CA GLU A 107 -17.42 -19.59 -9.94
C GLU A 107 -16.72 -20.74 -10.68
N LYS A 108 -16.80 -21.97 -10.17
CA LYS A 108 -16.15 -23.16 -10.74
C LYS A 108 -16.87 -23.72 -12.00
N SER A 109 -18.08 -23.25 -12.29
CA SER A 109 -18.95 -23.78 -13.36
C SER A 109 -18.92 -22.99 -14.67
N ALA A 110 -18.02 -22.01 -14.82
CA ALA A 110 -17.87 -21.20 -16.02
C ALA A 110 -16.57 -21.53 -16.78
#